data_AF-A0A6J5W3R0-F1
#
_entry.id   AF-A0A6J5W3R0-F1
#
_cell.length_a   1.000
_cell.length_b   1.000
_cell.length_c   1.000
_cell.angle_alpha   90.00
_cell.angle_beta   90.00
_cell.angle_gamma   90.00
#
_symmetry.space_group_name_H-M   'P 1'
#
loop_
_entity.id
_entity.type
_entity.pdbx_description
1 polymer ?
#
loop_
_entity_poly.entity_id
_entity_poly.type
_entity_poly.pdbx_seq_one_letter_code
_entity_poly.pdbx_strand_id
1 'polypeptide(L)'
;MCTIMRMFSGYNINDLFQEAQTRWLKPAEVLYILQNHEKFKLAPEPPQQPSSGSLFLFNKRVLRFFRRDGHHWRKKKDGRTVGEAHERLKVGNAETLNCYYAHGEDNPNFQRRSYWMLDP
;
A
#
# COMPACT_ATOMS: atom_id res chain seq x y z
N MET A 1 8.43 -32.54 3.72
CA MET A 1 7.02 -32.09 3.75
C MET A 1 6.86 -31.02 2.69
N CYS A 2 6.24 -31.38 1.57
CA CYS A 2 6.07 -30.50 0.42
C CYS A 2 4.80 -29.67 0.66
N THR A 3 4.94 -28.46 1.21
CA THR A 3 3.80 -27.55 1.30
C THR A 3 3.56 -27.02 -0.11
N ILE A 4 2.53 -27.57 -0.75
CA ILE A 4 1.94 -27.07 -1.99
C ILE A 4 1.71 -25.57 -1.80
N MET A 5 2.60 -24.76 -2.40
CA MET A 5 2.40 -23.33 -2.56
C MET A 5 1.24 -23.21 -3.55
N ARG A 6 0.01 -23.13 -3.04
CA ARG A 6 -1.17 -22.83 -3.86
C ARG A 6 -0.84 -21.57 -4.65
N MET A 7 -0.58 -21.74 -5.95
CA MET A 7 -0.63 -20.64 -6.89
C MET A 7 -2.04 -20.09 -6.80
N PHE A 8 -2.19 -18.91 -6.21
CA PHE A 8 -3.46 -18.21 -6.26
C PHE A 8 -3.78 -17.97 -7.74
N SER A 9 -4.86 -18.58 -8.23
CA SER A 9 -5.50 -18.23 -9.48
C SER A 9 -5.66 -16.71 -9.52
N GLY A 10 -5.06 -16.08 -10.52
CA GLY A 10 -4.67 -14.67 -10.49
C GLY A 10 -5.85 -13.72 -10.25
N TYR A 11 -5.63 -12.72 -9.40
CA TYR A 11 -6.57 -11.63 -9.22
C TYR A 11 -6.68 -10.82 -10.53
N ASN A 12 -7.89 -10.37 -10.86
CA ASN A 12 -8.10 -9.40 -11.93
C ASN A 12 -7.84 -7.98 -11.39
N ILE A 13 -7.00 -7.20 -12.07
CA ILE A 13 -6.64 -5.86 -11.60
C ILE A 13 -7.83 -4.89 -11.57
N ASN A 14 -8.77 -5.01 -12.51
CA ASN A 14 -9.95 -4.13 -12.57
C ASN A 14 -10.85 -4.38 -11.36
N ASP A 15 -11.03 -5.64 -10.96
CA ASP A 15 -11.79 -6.00 -9.77
C ASP A 15 -11.11 -5.43 -8.52
N LEU A 16 -9.78 -5.53 -8.42
CA LEU A 16 -9.04 -4.93 -7.30
C LEU A 16 -9.20 -3.40 -7.23
N PHE A 17 -9.27 -2.71 -8.36
CA PHE A 17 -9.58 -1.28 -8.38
C PHE A 17 -10.98 -0.96 -7.85
N GLN A 18 -11.97 -1.80 -8.17
CA GLN A 18 -13.35 -1.66 -7.65
C GLN A 18 -13.41 -1.95 -6.15
N GLU A 19 -12.76 -3.03 -5.70
CA GLU A 19 -12.68 -3.40 -4.30
C GLU A 19 -12.03 -2.29 -3.46
N ALA A 20 -10.97 -1.65 -3.98
CA ALA A 20 -10.31 -0.55 -3.31
C ALA A 20 -11.22 0.69 -3.10
N GLN A 21 -12.27 0.86 -3.90
CA GLN A 21 -13.24 1.95 -3.68
C GLN A 21 -14.06 1.77 -2.41
N THR A 22 -14.23 0.53 -1.94
CA THR A 22 -15.17 0.21 -0.87
C THR A 22 -14.49 -0.38 0.37
N ARG A 23 -13.30 -0.97 0.23
CA ARG A 23 -12.54 -1.56 1.33
C ARG A 23 -11.03 -1.53 1.10
N TRP A 24 -10.28 -1.78 2.15
CA TRP A 24 -8.85 -2.08 2.02
C TRP A 24 -8.64 -3.40 1.28
N LEU A 25 -7.63 -3.42 0.40
CA LEU A 25 -7.12 -4.65 -0.17
C LEU A 25 -6.47 -5.53 0.91
N LYS A 26 -6.70 -6.84 0.81
CA LYS A 26 -6.13 -7.86 1.67
C LYS A 26 -4.63 -8.02 1.36
N PRO A 27 -3.80 -8.49 2.32
CA PRO A 27 -2.37 -8.68 2.09
C PRO A 27 -2.04 -9.53 0.85
N ALA A 28 -2.80 -10.60 0.58
CA ALA A 28 -2.60 -11.44 -0.61
C ALA A 28 -2.89 -10.70 -1.93
N GLU A 29 -3.89 -9.82 -1.96
CA GLU A 29 -4.24 -8.99 -3.12
C GLU A 29 -3.14 -7.96 -3.40
N VAL A 30 -2.63 -7.31 -2.33
CA VAL A 30 -1.50 -6.37 -2.44
C VAL A 30 -0.23 -7.08 -2.91
N LEU A 31 0.08 -8.25 -2.34
CA LEU A 31 1.24 -9.05 -2.75
C LEU A 31 1.17 -9.41 -4.24
N TYR A 32 -0.01 -9.80 -4.73
CA TYR A 32 -0.20 -10.08 -6.14
C TYR A 32 0.12 -8.88 -7.03
N ILE A 33 -0.35 -7.67 -6.67
CA ILE A 33 -0.03 -6.44 -7.41
C ILE A 33 1.49 -6.22 -7.44
N LEU A 34 2.16 -6.35 -6.30
CA LEU A 34 3.60 -6.11 -6.17
C LEU A 34 4.45 -7.14 -6.92
N GLN A 35 4.06 -8.42 -6.92
CA GLN A 35 4.75 -9.48 -7.67
C GLN A 35 4.55 -9.35 -9.19
N ASN A 36 3.45 -8.73 -9.61
CA ASN A 36 3.12 -8.52 -11.02
C ASN A 36 3.36 -7.07 -11.46
N HIS A 37 4.18 -6.30 -10.74
CA HIS A 37 4.37 -4.87 -10.96
C HIS A 37 4.79 -4.50 -12.39
N GLU A 38 5.53 -5.37 -13.08
CA GLU A 38 5.96 -5.17 -14.48
C GLU A 38 4.77 -5.09 -15.47
N LYS A 39 3.61 -5.64 -15.10
CA LYS A 39 2.39 -5.60 -15.91
C LYS A 39 1.62 -4.28 -15.76
N PHE A 40 2.01 -3.43 -14.82
CA PHE A 40 1.26 -2.23 -14.45
C PHE A 40 2.08 -0.97 -14.69
N LYS A 41 1.38 0.11 -15.06
CA LYS A 41 2.01 1.42 -15.22
C LYS A 41 2.42 1.98 -13.86
N LEU A 42 3.68 2.37 -13.74
CA LEU A 42 4.18 3.09 -12.57
C LEU A 42 3.76 4.55 -12.64
N ALA A 43 3.34 5.11 -11.51
CA ALA A 43 3.14 6.54 -11.36
C ALA A 43 4.52 7.24 -11.30
N PRO A 44 4.75 8.25 -12.16
CA PRO A 44 6.06 8.92 -12.25
C PRO A 44 6.31 9.89 -11.10
N GLU A 45 5.24 10.35 -10.43
CA GLU A 45 5.28 11.35 -9.36
C GLU A 45 4.24 11.04 -8.27
N PRO A 46 4.36 11.62 -7.06
CA PRO A 46 3.38 11.42 -6.00
C PRO A 46 2.05 12.10 -6.36
N PRO A 47 0.90 11.45 -6.14
CA PRO A 47 -0.40 12.05 -6.42
C PRO A 47 -0.63 13.29 -5.54
N GLN A 48 -1.41 14.25 -6.02
CA GLN A 48 -1.76 15.44 -5.25
C GLN A 48 -3.17 15.30 -4.69
N GLN A 49 -3.26 15.21 -3.36
CA GLN A 49 -4.48 15.03 -2.57
C GLN A 49 -5.44 13.98 -3.17
N PRO A 50 -4.97 12.72 -3.38
CA PRO A 50 -5.81 11.69 -3.99
C PRO A 50 -7.06 11.43 -3.15
N SER A 51 -8.18 11.14 -3.83
CA SER A 51 -9.44 10.75 -3.20
C SER A 51 -9.35 9.36 -2.56
N SER A 52 -10.26 9.07 -1.64
CA SER A 52 -10.42 7.73 -1.05
C SER A 52 -10.57 6.65 -2.13
N GLY A 53 -10.00 5.48 -1.89
CA GLY A 53 -10.03 4.35 -2.83
C GLY A 53 -9.05 4.44 -4.00
N SER A 54 -8.29 5.52 -4.12
CA SER A 54 -7.23 5.63 -5.13
C SER A 54 -6.07 4.65 -4.85
N LEU A 55 -5.58 3.99 -5.90
CA LEU A 55 -4.40 3.13 -5.85
C LEU A 55 -3.31 3.65 -6.77
N PHE A 56 -2.07 3.60 -6.29
CA PHE A 56 -0.89 4.00 -7.06
C PHE A 56 0.25 3.01 -6.84
N LEU A 57 1.00 2.75 -7.91
CA LEU A 57 2.17 1.90 -7.88
C LEU A 57 3.41 2.72 -8.25
N PHE A 58 4.45 2.65 -7.43
CA PHE A 58 5.67 3.44 -7.60
C PHE A 58 6.92 2.56 -7.54
N ASN A 59 7.96 2.93 -8.27
CA ASN A 59 9.30 2.46 -7.95
C ASN A 59 9.87 3.28 -6.79
N LYS A 60 9.80 2.74 -5.56
CA LYS A 60 10.24 3.46 -4.35
C LYS A 60 11.74 3.81 -4.32
N ARG A 61 12.58 3.09 -5.09
CA ARG A 61 14.02 3.39 -5.19
C ARG A 61 14.27 4.68 -5.97
N VAL A 62 13.42 4.94 -6.95
CA VAL A 62 13.44 6.15 -7.79
C VAL A 62 12.66 7.27 -7.11
N LEU A 63 11.39 7.04 -6.77
CA LEU A 63 10.51 8.05 -6.20
C LEU A 63 10.56 8.04 -4.66
N ARG A 64 11.67 8.52 -4.08
CA ARG A 64 11.90 8.47 -2.62
C ARG A 64 10.86 9.22 -1.77
N PHE A 65 10.22 10.24 -2.34
CA PHE A 65 9.23 11.08 -1.66
C PHE A 65 7.77 10.76 -2.06
N PHE A 66 7.48 9.53 -2.48
CA PHE A 66 6.14 9.08 -2.88
C PHE A 66 5.03 9.32 -1.84
N ARG A 67 5.38 9.55 -0.57
CA ARG A 67 4.45 9.85 0.53
C ARG A 67 4.10 11.34 0.67
N ARG A 68 4.72 12.22 -0.10
CA ARG A 68 4.39 13.67 -0.14
C ARG A 68 3.24 13.90 -1.10
N ASP A 69 2.06 13.46 -0.69
CA ASP A 69 0.84 13.45 -1.49
C ASP A 69 -0.07 14.66 -1.23
N GLY A 70 0.43 15.70 -0.56
CA GLY A 70 -0.33 16.94 -0.31
C GLY A 70 -1.43 16.83 0.76
N HIS A 71 -1.68 15.66 1.33
CA HIS A 71 -2.59 15.52 2.47
C HIS A 71 -1.94 15.96 3.78
N HIS A 72 -2.74 16.52 4.69
CA HIS A 72 -2.31 16.76 6.06
C HIS A 72 -2.44 15.47 6.87
N TRP A 73 -1.29 14.89 7.20
CA TRP A 73 -1.20 13.67 8.01
C TRP A 73 -0.94 14.02 9.46
N ARG A 74 -1.63 13.29 10.36
CA ARG A 74 -1.45 13.43 11.80
C ARG A 74 0.02 13.32 12.16
N LYS A 75 0.52 14.29 12.92
CA LYS A 75 1.91 14.33 13.38
C LYS A 75 2.07 13.64 14.74
N LYS A 76 3.30 13.25 15.05
CA LYS A 76 3.72 12.82 16.38
C LYS A 76 3.56 13.99 17.36
N LYS A 77 3.70 13.71 18.66
CA LYS A 77 3.61 14.72 19.72
C LYS A 77 4.58 15.89 19.54
N ASP A 78 5.68 15.69 18.81
CA ASP A 78 6.67 16.72 18.47
C ASP A 78 6.17 17.76 17.44
N GLY A 79 5.03 17.51 16.78
CA GLY A 79 4.46 18.37 15.74
C GLY A 79 5.28 18.46 14.45
N ARG A 80 6.34 17.65 14.29
CA ARG A 80 7.27 17.71 13.15
C ARG A 80 7.15 16.51 12.24
N THR A 81 7.09 15.32 12.84
CA THR A 81 7.14 14.06 12.08
C THR A 81 5.73 13.50 11.91
N VAL A 82 5.37 12.96 10.74
CA VAL A 82 4.12 12.22 10.58
C VAL A 82 4.10 11.01 11.53
N GLY A 83 2.99 10.83 12.23
CA GLY A 83 2.71 9.67 13.08
C GLY A 83 2.32 8.47 12.25
N GLU A 84 3.28 7.89 11.54
CA GLU A 84 3.10 6.70 10.69
C GLU A 84 3.43 5.44 11.51
N ALA A 85 2.48 4.49 11.59
CA ALA A 85 2.69 3.18 12.17
C ALA A 85 3.34 2.25 11.15
N HIS A 86 4.28 1.42 11.59
CA HIS A 86 5.03 0.51 10.73
C HIS A 86 4.74 -0.93 11.13
N GLU A 87 4.12 -1.69 10.25
CA GLU A 87 3.70 -3.07 10.49
C GLU A 87 4.32 -4.03 9.47
N ARG A 88 4.44 -5.31 9.86
CA ARG A 88 4.71 -6.42 8.94
C ARG A 88 3.47 -7.27 8.81
N LEU A 89 3.04 -7.50 7.58
CA LEU A 89 1.83 -8.25 7.29
C LEU A 89 2.18 -9.64 6.75
N LYS A 90 1.37 -10.61 7.17
CA LYS A 90 1.50 -12.01 6.74
C LYS A 90 0.62 -12.30 5.53
N VAL A 91 1.13 -13.13 4.63
CA VAL A 91 0.33 -13.82 3.62
C VAL A 91 0.45 -15.32 3.90
N GLY A 92 -0.67 -15.96 4.23
CA GLY A 92 -0.63 -17.27 4.88
C GLY A 92 0.11 -17.19 6.21
N ASN A 93 1.16 -18.00 6.37
CA ASN A 93 1.92 -18.09 7.63
C ASN A 93 3.25 -17.32 7.60
N ALA A 94 3.63 -16.70 6.48
CA ALA A 94 4.89 -15.99 6.32
C ALA A 94 4.68 -14.47 6.38
N GLU A 95 5.57 -13.74 7.07
CA GLU A 95 5.66 -12.29 6.91
C GLU A 95 6.13 -11.99 5.48
N THR A 96 5.40 -11.15 4.75
CA THR A 96 5.71 -10.91 3.33
C THR A 96 5.74 -9.44 2.96
N LEU A 97 4.95 -8.60 3.63
CA LEU A 97 4.83 -7.18 3.31
C LEU A 97 5.22 -6.33 4.51
N ASN A 98 5.90 -5.24 4.25
CA ASN A 98 5.87 -4.08 5.14
C ASN A 98 4.63 -3.24 4.82
N CYS A 99 4.06 -2.61 5.82
CA CYS A 99 2.95 -1.67 5.70
C CYS A 99 3.21 -0.44 6.56
N TYR A 100 3.23 0.73 5.92
CA TYR A 100 3.09 1.99 6.61
C TYR A 100 1.62 2.38 6.67
N TYR A 101 1.17 2.86 7.83
CA TYR A 101 -0.21 3.26 8.07
C TYR A 101 -0.27 4.65 8.70
N ALA A 102 -0.94 5.57 8.03
CA ALA A 102 -1.07 6.97 8.44
C ALA A 102 -2.54 7.37 8.55
N HIS A 103 -2.83 8.27 9.49
CA HIS A 103 -4.14 8.88 9.70
C HIS A 103 -4.12 10.35 9.29
N GLY A 104 -5.20 10.81 8.66
CA GLY A 104 -5.42 12.22 8.37
C GLY A 104 -5.42 13.05 9.66
N GLU A 105 -4.92 14.27 9.54
CA GLU A 105 -4.97 15.27 10.61
C GLU A 105 -6.41 15.77 10.81
N ASP A 106 -7.03 16.21 9.71
CA ASP A 106 -8.37 16.83 9.72
C ASP A 106 -9.51 15.80 9.87
N ASN A 107 -9.36 14.62 9.26
CA ASN A 107 -10.35 13.56 9.28
C ASN A 107 -9.73 12.24 9.78
N PRO A 108 -10.09 11.73 10.97
CA PRO A 108 -9.52 10.49 11.51
C PRO A 108 -9.92 9.23 10.72
N ASN A 109 -11.02 9.29 9.95
CA ASN A 109 -11.46 8.22 9.06
C ASN A 109 -10.73 8.24 7.72
N PHE A 110 -10.02 9.32 7.40
CA PHE A 110 -9.15 9.38 6.24
C PHE A 110 -7.80 8.78 6.59
N GLN A 111 -7.38 7.77 5.83
CA GLN A 111 -6.22 6.95 6.16
C GLN A 111 -5.48 6.56 4.88
N ARG A 112 -4.19 6.26 5.00
CA ARG A 112 -3.36 5.73 3.91
C ARG A 112 -2.58 4.53 4.38
N ARG A 113 -2.50 3.52 3.51
CA ARG A 113 -1.56 2.40 3.63
C ARG A 113 -0.56 2.43 2.48
N SER A 114 0.72 2.22 2.78
CA SER A 114 1.78 2.05 1.78
C SER A 114 2.50 0.73 2.02
N TYR A 115 2.66 -0.06 0.97
CA TYR A 115 3.18 -1.43 1.08
C TYR A 115 4.45 -1.64 0.25
N TRP A 116 5.32 -2.55 0.69
CA TRP A 116 6.37 -3.13 -0.15
C TRP A 116 6.76 -4.52 0.36
N MET A 117 7.26 -5.38 -0.53
CA MET A 117 7.71 -6.73 -0.18
C MET A 117 8.93 -6.67 0.77
N LEU A 118 8.97 -7.55 1.76
CA LEU A 118 10.09 -7.69 2.70
C LEU A 118 11.36 -8.17 1.99
N ASP A 119 11.21 -9.13 1.10
CA ASP A 119 12.23 -9.67 0.22
C ASP A 119 11.78 -9.45 -1.24
N PRO A 120 12.11 -8.29 -1.83
CA PRO A 120 11.58 -7.85 -3.13
C PRO A 120 12.31 -8.43 -4.34
#